data_AF-A0AAE6V0N9-F1
#
_entry.id   AF-A0AAE6V0N9-F1
#
_cell.length_a   1.000
_cell.length_b   1.000
_cell.length_c   1.000
_cell.angle_alpha   90.00
_cell.angle_beta   90.00
_cell.angle_gamma   90.00
#
_symmetry.space_group_name_H-M   'P 1'
#
loop_
_entity.id
_entity.type
_entity.pdbx_description
1 polymer ?
#
loop_
_entity_poly.entity_id
_entity_poly.type
_entity_poly.pdbx_seq_one_letter_code
_entity_poly.pdbx_strand_id
1 'polypeptide(L)' 'MQPRFVIVPAVPIEGESFQIGNRFYAATTSGGFDIYDNQEKERLKRGFTSRTAAAAECEKLNAGSRNPEERFPLLRTE' A
#
# COMPACT_ATOMS: atom_id res chain seq x y z
N MET A 1 -6.72 2.41 18.63
CA MET A 1 -6.09 3.34 17.68
C MET A 1 -5.61 2.55 16.48
N GLN A 2 -5.90 3.00 15.25
CA GLN A 2 -5.29 2.42 14.05
C GLN A 2 -3.94 3.11 13.80
N PRO A 3 -2.86 2.38 13.47
CA PRO A 3 -1.59 2.99 13.11
C PRO A 3 -1.75 3.81 11.82
N ARG A 4 -0.96 4.89 11.71
CA ARG A 4 -0.95 5.73 10.50
C ARG A 4 -0.52 4.90 9.30
N PHE A 5 0.58 4.16 9.42
CA PHE A 5 1.12 3.36 8.35
C PHE A 5 0.79 1.87 8.54
N VAL A 6 0.38 1.21 7.47
CA VAL A 6 0.10 -0.24 7.44
C VAL A 6 0.75 -0.90 6.23
N ILE A 7 1.15 -2.16 6.39
CA ILE A 7 1.70 -2.95 5.27
C ILE A 7 0.55 -3.47 4.42
N VAL A 8 0.67 -3.32 3.10
CA VAL A 8 -0.28 -3.86 2.12
C VAL A 8 0.48 -4.66 1.05
N PRO A 9 -0.17 -5.59 0.34
CA PRO A 9 0.42 -6.19 -0.85
C PRO A 9 0.79 -5.11 -1.86
N ALA A 10 1.96 -5.21 -2.47
CA ALA A 10 2.38 -4.28 -3.52
C ALA A 10 1.38 -4.29 -4.67
N VAL A 11 1.24 -3.16 -5.36
CA VAL A 11 0.39 -3.11 -6.55
C VAL A 11 0.92 -4.13 -7.57
N PRO A 12 0.11 -5.11 -8.01
CA PRO A 12 0.55 -6.05 -9.02
C PRO A 12 0.97 -5.29 -10.28
N ILE A 13 2.15 -5.61 -10.79
CA ILE A 13 2.66 -5.03 -12.03
C ILE A 13 2.24 -5.97 -13.16
N GLU A 14 1.69 -5.40 -14.23
CA GLU A 14 1.36 -6.13 -15.44
C GLU A 14 2.66 -6.65 -16.07
N GLY A 15 2.74 -7.97 -16.24
CA GLY A 15 3.81 -8.63 -16.97
C GLY A 15 3.41 -8.80 -18.42
N GLU A 16 2.97 -10.00 -18.77
CA GLU A 16 2.48 -10.30 -20.12
C GLU A 16 0.96 -10.17 -20.20
N SER A 17 0.49 -9.40 -21.17
CA SER A 17 -0.93 -9.37 -21.55
C SER A 17 -1.12 -10.22 -22.80
N PHE A 18 -2.16 -11.07 -22.82
CA PHE A 18 -2.50 -11.87 -23.99
C PHE A 18 -4.00 -11.94 -24.21
N GLN A 19 -4.41 -12.26 -25.44
CA GLN A 19 -5.81 -12.34 -25.84
C GLN A 19 -6.14 -13.77 -26.32
N ILE A 20 -7.28 -14.30 -25.86
CA ILE A 20 -7.85 -15.56 -26.36
C ILE A 20 -9.28 -15.28 -26.81
N GLY A 21 -9.50 -15.28 -28.13
CA GLY A 21 -10.78 -14.88 -28.73
C GLY A 21 -11.13 -13.43 -28.37
N ASN A 22 -12.29 -13.19 -27.76
CA ASN A 22 -12.70 -11.86 -27.28
C ASN A 22 -12.29 -11.53 -25.83
N ARG A 23 -11.53 -12.42 -25.16
CA ARG A 23 -11.12 -12.23 -23.76
C ARG A 23 -9.67 -11.75 -23.68
N PHE A 24 -9.46 -10.73 -22.86
CA PHE A 24 -8.15 -10.19 -22.53
C PHE A 24 -7.72 -10.70 -21.15
N TYR A 25 -6.48 -11.17 -21.06
CA TYR A 25 -5.86 -11.65 -19.84
C TYR A 25 -4.59 -10.85 -19.59
N ALA A 26 -4.36 -10.49 -18.33
CA ALA A 26 -3.13 -9.86 -17.87
C ALA A 26 -2.51 -10.77 -16.81
N ALA A 27 -1.34 -11.32 -17.11
CA ALA A 27 -0.51 -11.93 -16.07
C ALA A 27 0.05 -10.80 -15.21
N THR A 28 -0.33 -10.77 -13.94
CA THR A 28 0.19 -9.79 -12.99
C THR A 28 1.07 -10.48 -11.97
N THR A 29 2.23 -9.89 -11.69
CA THR A 29 3.13 -10.39 -10.65
C THR A 29 2.98 -9.52 -9.42
N SER A 30 2.51 -10.10 -8.32
CA SER A 30 2.52 -9.43 -7.01
C SER A 30 3.92 -9.56 -6.40
N GLY A 31 4.80 -8.63 -6.72
CA GLY A 31 6.24 -8.74 -6.42
C GLY A 31 6.66 -8.43 -4.98
N GLY A 32 5.75 -8.06 -4.08
CA GLY A 32 6.17 -7.64 -2.75
C GLY A 32 5.10 -6.95 -1.90
N PHE A 33 5.55 -6.03 -1.06
CA PHE A 33 4.76 -5.29 -0.10
C PHE A 33 5.01 -3.79 -0.25
N ASP A 34 3.95 -3.01 -0.08
CA ASP A 34 3.99 -1.55 0.01
C ASP A 34 3.52 -1.10 1.39
N ILE A 35 3.69 0.18 1.70
CA ILE A 35 3.14 0.80 2.90
C ILE A 35 2.00 1.72 2.48
N TYR A 36 0.87 1.64 3.19
CA TYR A 36 -0.27 2.52 3.02
C TYR A 36 -0.35 3.50 4.18
N ASP A 37 -0.44 4.78 3.86
CA ASP A 37 -0.72 5.84 4.83
C ASP A 37 -2.24 5.97 4.97
N ASN A 38 -2.76 5.54 6.12
CA ASN A 38 -4.18 5.68 6.44
C ASN A 38 -4.59 7.15 6.50
N GLN A 39 -3.75 8.06 7.02
CA GLN A 39 -4.10 9.48 7.19
C GLN A 39 -4.22 10.18 5.85
N GLU A 40 -3.18 10.11 5.00
CA GLU A 40 -3.18 10.74 3.67
C GLU A 40 -3.97 9.95 2.62
N LYS A 41 -4.44 8.75 2.99
CA LYS A 41 -5.13 7.79 2.10
C LYS A 41 -4.31 7.42 0.86
N GLU A 42 -2.98 7.47 0.97
CA GLU A 42 -2.05 7.26 -0.13
C GLU A 42 -1.23 5.97 0.06
N ARG A 43 -0.90 5.32 -1.07
CA ARG A 43 0.01 4.17 -1.08
C ARG A 43 1.44 4.62 -1.40
N LEU A 44 2.35 4.40 -0.45
CA LEU A 44 3.79 4.57 -0.62
C LEU A 44 4.35 3.33 -1.34
N LYS A 45 4.54 3.45 -2.66
CA LYS A 45 5.07 2.38 -3.53
C LYS A 45 6.57 2.19 -3.30
N ARG A 46 6.91 1.33 -2.34
CA ARG A 46 8.30 1.00 -1.97
C ARG A 46 8.74 -0.33 -2.58
N GLY A 47 7.80 -1.26 -2.83
CA GLY A 47 8.08 -2.53 -3.49
C GLY A 47 8.99 -3.47 -2.69
N PHE A 48 8.78 -3.59 -1.38
CA PHE A 48 9.58 -4.50 -0.53
C PHE A 48 9.38 -5.95 -0.96
N THR A 49 10.46 -6.65 -1.28
CA THR A 49 10.40 -8.08 -1.63
C THR A 49 10.06 -8.98 -0.44
N SER A 50 10.35 -8.53 0.79
CA SER A 50 10.06 -9.27 2.02
C SER A 50 9.13 -8.49 2.96
N ARG A 51 8.20 -9.22 3.58
CA ARG A 51 7.30 -8.68 4.61
C ARG A 51 8.07 -8.16 5.83
N THR A 52 9.19 -8.78 6.19
CA THR A 52 9.99 -8.34 7.36
C THR A 52 10.64 -6.98 7.12
N ALA A 53 11.14 -6.73 5.91
CA ALA A 53 11.68 -5.42 5.53
C ALA A 53 10.58 -4.35 5.55
N ALA A 54 9.41 -4.67 4.99
CA ALA A 54 8.25 -3.78 5.04
C ALA A 54 7.79 -3.48 6.47
N ALA A 55 7.83 -4.48 7.36
CA ALA A 55 7.44 -4.32 8.77
C ALA A 55 8.39 -3.41 9.54
N ALA A 56 9.70 -3.60 9.37
CA ALA A 56 10.69 -2.76 10.03
C ALA A 56 10.58 -1.29 9.59
N GLU A 57 10.28 -1.03 8.32
CA GLU A 57 10.05 0.34 7.85
C GLU A 57 8.71 0.91 8.31
N CYS A 58 7.64 0.12 8.27
CA CYS A 58 6.33 0.49 8.79
C CYS A 58 6.39 0.88 10.27
N GLU A 59 7.12 0.13 11.09
CA GLU A 59 7.35 0.45 12.51
C GLU A 59 8.12 1.75 12.69
N LYS A 60 9.18 1.97 11.90
CA LYS A 60 9.95 3.23 11.93
C LYS A 60 9.08 4.44 11.58
N LEU A 61 8.26 4.33 10.53
CA LEU A 61 7.36 5.40 10.10
C LEU A 61 6.30 5.70 11.16
N ASN A 62 5.72 4.66 11.77
CA ASN A 62 4.76 4.83 12.86
C ASN A 62 5.40 5.44 14.12
N ALA A 63 6.63 5.03 14.48
CA ALA A 63 7.36 5.58 15.62
C ALA A 63 7.76 7.06 15.42
N GLY A 64 8.05 7.46 14.18
CA GLY A 64 8.31 8.86 13.81
C GLY A 64 7.05 9.69 13.59
N SER A 65 5.87 9.08 13.51
CA SER A 65 4.61 9.81 13.33
C SER A 65 4.26 10.55 14.62
N ARG A 66 4.26 11.89 14.55
CA ARG A 66 4.16 12.76 15.72
C ARG A 66 2.77 12.76 16.38
N ASN A 67 1.74 12.16 15.75
CA ASN A 67 0.40 12.16 16.32
C ASN A 67 -0.47 10.97 15.85
N PRO A 68 -0.62 9.93 16.68
CA PRO A 68 -1.47 8.79 16.36
C PRO A 68 -2.98 9.08 16.51
N GLU A 69 -3.35 10.26 17.07
CA GLU A 69 -4.74 10.74 17.24
C GLU A 69 -5.13 11.84 16.24
N GLU A 70 -4.29 12.19 15.26
CA GLU A 70 -4.69 13.15 14.22
C GLU A 70 -5.76 12.49 13.34
N ARG A 71 -7.01 12.63 13.80
CA ARG A 71 -8.21 12.10 13.19
C ARG A 71 -8.30 12.67 11.79
N PHE A 72 -8.61 11.79 10.85
CA PHE A 72 -9.01 12.12 9.49
C PHE A 72 -9.77 13.46 9.49
N PRO A 73 -9.34 14.48 8.73
CA PRO A 73 -10.27 15.55 8.41
C PRO A 73 -11.52 14.85 7.87
N LEU A 74 -12.67 15.08 8.50
CA LEU A 74 -13.95 14.62 7.98
C LEU A 74 -14.19 15.40 6.68
N LEU A 75 -13.52 15.00 5.60
CA LEU A 75 -13.79 15.49 4.26
C LEU A 75 -15.05 14.78 3.80
N ARG A 76 -16.18 15.28 4.30
CA ARG A 76 -17.46 15.39 3.63
C ARG A 76 -18.41 16.19 4.53
N THR A 77 -18.53 17.46 4.21
CA THR A 77 -19.80 18.17 4.38
C THR A 77 -20.05 18.92 3.08
N GLU A 78 -21.09 18.44 2.39
CA GLU A 78 -21.85 18.95 1.23
C GLU A 78 -21.07 19.48 0.00
#